data_AF-A0A7C5BJ28-F1
#
_entry.id   AF-A0A7C5BJ28-F1
#
_cell.length_a   1.000
_cell.length_b   1.000
_cell.length_c   1.000
_cell.angle_alpha   90.00
_cell.angle_beta   90.00
_cell.angle_gamma   90.00
#
_symmetry.space_group_name_H-M   'P 1'
#
loop_
_entity.id
_entity.type
_entity.pdbx_description
1 polymer ?
#
loop_
_entity_poly.entity_id
_entity_poly.type
_entity_poly.pdbx_seq_one_letter_code
_entity_poly.pdbx_strand_id
1 'polypeptide(L)'
;MSALDLSRNSDSKHLRNPFPFSKGGDAKISSPNSSDFSASLDTEMDFDDIFSVVKRTVKHVTGKSRAGLGLALSNLPAGLGAFWQIGGNYIVMNEILLEAMRHITKNTREFNSFIYVILTHEYLHSVGFIDEEEARIMTRNVAEATFGKNHPASIMSGGDLWRQYPILLSLEGGDGSILKIVSKFDMDSTSYIG
;
A
#
# COMPACT_ATOMS: atom_id res chain seq x y z
N MET A 1 -3.49 59.86 36.69
CA MET A 1 -2.50 59.57 37.75
C MET A 1 -1.80 58.27 37.40
N SER A 2 -0.46 58.31 37.27
CA SER A 2 0.55 57.22 37.40
C SER A 2 0.33 55.91 36.61
N ALA A 3 1.08 55.55 35.56
CA ALA A 3 2.53 55.24 35.39
C ALA A 3 2.93 53.77 35.69
N LEU A 4 3.78 53.23 34.79
CA LEU A 4 4.69 52.05 34.88
C LEU A 4 4.03 50.69 34.54
N ASP A 5 4.28 50.03 33.39
CA ASP A 5 5.51 49.55 32.69
C ASP A 5 6.02 48.18 33.18
N LEU A 6 6.53 47.39 32.21
CA LEU A 6 7.21 46.08 32.28
C LEU A 6 6.30 44.85 32.44
N SER A 7 6.53 43.68 31.84
CA SER A 7 7.49 43.13 30.87
C SER A 7 7.07 41.65 30.72
N ARG A 8 7.37 41.05 29.55
CA ARG A 8 7.63 39.62 29.27
C ARG A 8 7.31 38.62 30.40
N ASN A 9 6.53 37.58 30.12
CA ASN A 9 7.10 36.26 29.82
C ASN A 9 5.99 35.27 29.43
N SER A 10 6.23 34.57 28.33
CA SER A 10 5.53 33.37 27.89
C SER A 10 5.75 32.23 28.87
N ASP A 11 4.69 31.55 29.30
CA ASP A 11 4.84 30.22 29.89
C ASP A 11 3.64 29.29 29.67
N SER A 12 4.01 28.05 29.34
CA SER A 12 3.27 26.80 29.54
C SER A 12 2.09 26.46 28.62
N LYS A 13 2.32 25.49 27.71
CA LYS A 13 1.92 24.09 27.98
C LYS A 13 2.52 23.11 26.96
N HIS A 14 2.97 21.99 27.51
CA HIS A 14 3.68 20.88 26.90
C HIS A 14 2.96 20.20 25.73
N LEU A 15 3.67 20.01 24.62
CA LEU A 15 3.52 18.85 23.74
C LEU A 15 4.89 18.22 23.56
N ARG A 16 5.05 17.01 24.10
CA ARG A 16 6.26 16.20 24.00
C ARG A 16 6.30 15.57 22.60
N ASN A 17 7.33 15.89 21.82
CA ASN A 17 7.69 15.15 20.61
C ASN A 17 8.25 13.77 21.01
N PRO A 18 7.71 12.64 20.52
CA PRO A 18 8.23 11.33 20.86
C PRO A 18 9.21 10.82 19.81
N PHE A 19 10.25 11.58 19.43
CA PHE A 19 11.43 11.04 18.73
C PHE A 19 12.66 11.93 18.98
N PRO A 20 13.72 11.43 19.66
CA PRO A 20 14.92 12.21 19.89
C PRO A 20 15.82 12.20 18.65
N PHE A 21 16.04 13.36 18.04
CA PHE A 21 17.17 13.58 17.14
C PHE A 21 18.43 13.79 18.00
N SER A 22 19.30 12.79 18.07
CA SER A 22 20.62 12.91 18.71
C SER A 22 21.62 13.49 17.71
N LYS A 23 22.34 14.54 18.12
CA LYS A 23 23.47 15.13 17.38
C LYS A 23 24.79 14.49 17.81
N GLY A 24 25.58 14.04 16.81
CA GLY A 24 27.05 14.07 16.81
C GLY A 24 27.79 12.87 17.43
N GLY A 25 28.62 12.21 16.62
CA GLY A 25 29.66 11.29 17.06
C GLY A 25 30.14 10.39 15.93
N ASP A 26 31.35 10.64 15.42
CA ASP A 26 32.01 9.84 14.39
C ASP A 26 32.25 8.41 14.87
N ALA A 27 31.37 7.49 14.44
CA ALA A 27 31.59 6.06 14.50
C ALA A 27 31.12 5.47 13.18
N LYS A 28 32.03 4.81 12.44
CA LYS A 28 31.69 3.97 11.30
C LYS A 28 30.77 2.85 11.78
N ILE A 29 29.47 3.07 11.73
CA ILE A 29 28.47 2.01 11.82
C ILE A 29 28.46 1.35 10.45
N SER A 30 29.16 0.22 10.34
CA SER A 30 28.97 -0.71 9.23
C SER A 30 27.50 -1.11 9.19
N SER A 31 26.77 -0.56 8.23
CA SER A 31 25.39 -0.92 7.90
C SER A 31 25.27 -2.44 7.80
N PRO A 32 24.34 -3.08 8.51
CA PRO A 32 24.13 -4.51 8.40
C PRO A 32 23.70 -4.83 6.96
N ASN A 33 24.44 -5.74 6.32
CA ASN A 33 24.28 -6.26 4.97
C ASN A 33 22.91 -6.05 4.32
N SER A 34 22.83 -5.11 3.37
CA SER A 34 21.79 -5.00 2.37
C SER A 34 21.97 -6.11 1.33
N SER A 35 21.77 -7.37 1.70
CA SER A 35 21.62 -8.45 0.71
C SER A 35 20.45 -8.06 -0.20
N ASP A 36 20.74 -7.86 -1.50
CA ASP A 36 19.86 -7.31 -2.53
C ASP A 36 18.39 -7.76 -2.39
N PHE A 37 17.60 -6.95 -1.68
CA PHE A 37 16.16 -7.07 -1.74
C PHE A 37 15.72 -6.45 -3.07
N SER A 38 15.79 -7.23 -4.14
CA SER A 38 15.27 -6.82 -5.45
C SER A 38 13.80 -7.26 -5.58
N ALA A 39 12.93 -6.26 -5.68
CA ALA A 39 11.57 -6.43 -6.14
C ALA A 39 11.46 -5.73 -7.49
N SER A 40 10.80 -6.38 -8.45
CA SER A 40 10.51 -5.81 -9.77
C SER A 40 9.05 -6.08 -10.09
N LEU A 41 8.46 -5.17 -10.88
CA LEU A 41 7.12 -5.28 -11.45
C LEU A 41 7.17 -5.22 -12.98
N ASP A 42 8.34 -5.47 -13.58
CA ASP A 42 8.62 -5.14 -14.98
C ASP A 42 8.23 -6.24 -15.98
N THR A 43 8.11 -7.47 -15.49
CA THR A 43 7.78 -8.65 -16.30
C THR A 43 6.29 -8.93 -16.26
N GLU A 44 5.80 -9.79 -17.15
CA GLU A 44 4.46 -10.35 -17.01
C GLU A 44 4.38 -11.14 -15.69
N MET A 45 3.32 -10.89 -14.94
CA MET A 45 3.09 -11.44 -13.59
C MET A 45 1.61 -11.73 -13.43
N ASP A 46 1.29 -12.84 -12.78
CA ASP A 46 -0.08 -13.08 -12.33
C ASP A 46 -0.33 -12.46 -10.93
N PHE A 47 -1.56 -12.63 -10.40
CA PHE A 47 -1.91 -12.08 -9.10
C PHE A 47 -1.07 -12.67 -7.95
N ASP A 48 -0.68 -13.94 -8.04
CA ASP A 48 0.10 -14.65 -7.03
C ASP A 48 1.55 -14.15 -7.02
N ASP A 49 2.13 -13.92 -8.20
CA ASP A 49 3.45 -13.32 -8.36
C ASP A 49 3.49 -11.90 -7.75
N ILE A 50 2.48 -11.07 -8.06
CA ILE A 50 2.40 -9.70 -7.54
C ILE A 50 2.18 -9.73 -6.03
N PHE A 51 1.31 -10.61 -5.53
CA PHE A 51 1.05 -10.73 -4.10
C PHE A 51 2.29 -11.21 -3.32
N SER A 52 3.10 -12.09 -3.92
CA SER A 52 4.40 -12.49 -3.38
C SER A 52 5.35 -11.30 -3.25
N VAL A 53 5.32 -10.33 -4.19
CA VAL A 53 6.05 -9.06 -4.05
C VAL A 53 5.47 -8.25 -2.88
N VAL A 54 4.15 -8.08 -2.80
CA VAL A 54 3.47 -7.34 -1.72
C VAL A 54 3.87 -7.87 -0.33
N LYS A 55 3.78 -9.18 -0.10
CA LYS A 55 4.12 -9.75 1.21
C LYS A 55 5.57 -9.50 1.58
N ARG A 56 6.48 -9.67 0.61
CA ARG A 56 7.91 -9.45 0.81
C ARG A 56 8.23 -8.00 1.14
N THR A 57 7.67 -7.04 0.40
CA THR A 57 7.94 -5.60 0.58
C THR A 57 7.32 -5.08 1.87
N VAL A 58 6.08 -5.47 2.19
CA VAL A 58 5.43 -5.10 3.46
C VAL A 58 6.17 -5.70 4.64
N LYS A 59 6.60 -6.96 4.58
CA LYS A 59 7.41 -7.57 5.63
C LYS A 59 8.75 -6.86 5.80
N HIS A 60 9.41 -6.49 4.70
CA HIS A 60 10.68 -5.76 4.74
C HIS A 60 10.55 -4.40 5.45
N VAL A 61 9.48 -3.66 5.17
CA VAL A 61 9.28 -2.30 5.69
C VAL A 61 8.65 -2.27 7.09
N THR A 62 7.70 -3.16 7.37
CA THR A 62 6.90 -3.12 8.61
C THR A 62 7.26 -4.21 9.62
N GLY A 63 8.00 -5.24 9.19
CA GLY A 63 8.24 -6.46 9.98
C GLY A 63 7.02 -7.37 10.13
N LYS A 64 5.86 -6.99 9.60
CA LYS A 64 4.59 -7.74 9.73
C LYS A 64 4.34 -8.63 8.52
N SER A 65 3.74 -9.79 8.76
CA SER A 65 3.31 -10.70 7.70
C SER A 65 2.11 -11.54 8.13
N ARG A 66 1.32 -11.96 7.16
CA ARG A 66 0.19 -12.87 7.31
C ARG A 66 0.14 -13.83 6.12
N ALA A 67 -0.38 -15.02 6.38
CA ALA A 67 -0.66 -16.06 5.39
C ALA A 67 -2.16 -16.39 5.38
N GLY A 68 -2.60 -17.13 4.37
CA GLY A 68 -3.96 -17.67 4.27
C GLY A 68 -4.96 -16.66 3.72
N LEU A 69 -4.52 -15.83 2.78
CA LEU A 69 -5.38 -14.88 2.09
C LEU A 69 -5.82 -15.43 0.74
N GLY A 70 -7.09 -15.22 0.39
CA GLY A 70 -7.65 -15.48 -0.93
C GLY A 70 -7.91 -14.18 -1.68
N LEU A 71 -8.04 -14.27 -3.00
CA LEU A 71 -8.46 -13.19 -3.86
C LEU A 71 -9.75 -13.57 -4.58
N ALA A 72 -10.69 -12.63 -4.63
CA ALA A 72 -11.87 -12.72 -5.47
C ALA A 72 -12.02 -11.46 -6.33
N LEU A 73 -12.58 -11.61 -7.52
CA LEU A 73 -12.96 -10.52 -8.40
C LEU A 73 -14.48 -10.33 -8.34
N SER A 74 -14.94 -9.09 -8.31
CA SER A 74 -16.36 -8.77 -8.33
C SER A 74 -16.66 -7.52 -9.15
N ASN A 75 -17.85 -7.45 -9.72
CA ASN A 75 -18.35 -6.30 -10.47
C ASN A 75 -18.81 -5.19 -9.51
N LEU A 76 -17.87 -4.56 -8.80
CA LEU A 76 -18.19 -3.58 -7.77
C LEU A 76 -18.63 -2.22 -8.35
N PRO A 77 -19.29 -1.36 -7.54
CA PRO A 77 -19.54 0.03 -7.91
C PRO A 77 -18.25 0.74 -8.35
N ALA A 78 -18.32 1.60 -9.36
CA ALA A 78 -17.15 2.24 -9.99
C ALA A 78 -16.30 3.12 -9.05
N GLY A 79 -16.89 3.56 -7.93
CA GLY A 79 -16.18 4.31 -6.89
C GLY A 79 -15.33 3.43 -5.95
N LEU A 80 -15.36 2.11 -6.08
CA LEU A 80 -14.62 1.18 -5.23
C LEU A 80 -13.56 0.44 -6.06
N GLY A 81 -12.29 0.53 -5.67
CA GLY A 81 -11.22 -0.18 -6.36
C GLY A 81 -11.01 -1.61 -5.87
N ALA A 82 -11.14 -1.80 -4.57
CA ALA A 82 -11.22 -3.08 -3.89
C ALA A 82 -11.87 -2.84 -2.53
N PHE A 83 -12.23 -3.91 -1.85
CA PHE A 83 -12.43 -3.87 -0.41
C PHE A 83 -12.06 -5.21 0.22
N TRP A 84 -11.52 -5.12 1.43
CA TRP A 84 -11.33 -6.23 2.34
C TRP A 84 -12.53 -6.38 3.27
N GLN A 85 -13.35 -7.44 3.14
CA GLN A 85 -14.27 -7.84 4.23
C GLN A 85 -15.07 -9.14 4.10
N ILE A 86 -14.89 -9.99 3.08
CA ILE A 86 -15.64 -11.26 3.07
C ILE A 86 -14.92 -12.30 3.94
N GLY A 87 -15.41 -12.51 5.16
CA GLY A 87 -14.95 -13.56 6.08
C GLY A 87 -13.55 -13.37 6.66
N GLY A 88 -12.96 -12.17 6.51
CA GLY A 88 -11.64 -11.82 7.06
C GLY A 88 -10.46 -12.56 6.44
N ASN A 89 -10.64 -13.31 5.34
CA ASN A 89 -9.58 -14.02 4.62
C ASN A 89 -9.55 -13.72 3.11
N TYR A 90 -10.53 -12.99 2.55
CA TYR A 90 -10.56 -12.67 1.12
C TYR A 90 -10.42 -11.17 0.86
N ILE A 91 -9.49 -10.84 -0.04
CA ILE A 91 -9.45 -9.55 -0.73
C ILE A 91 -10.43 -9.62 -1.90
N VAL A 92 -11.32 -8.64 -2.03
CA VAL A 92 -12.24 -8.53 -3.18
C VAL A 92 -11.81 -7.35 -4.04
N MET A 93 -11.39 -7.62 -5.27
CA MET A 93 -10.95 -6.59 -6.21
C MET A 93 -12.04 -6.29 -7.24
N ASN A 94 -12.18 -5.02 -7.61
CA ASN A 94 -13.15 -4.62 -8.62
C ASN A 94 -12.70 -5.08 -10.02
N GLU A 95 -13.41 -6.06 -10.59
CA GLU A 95 -13.13 -6.60 -11.92
C GLU A 95 -13.29 -5.55 -13.02
N ILE A 96 -14.27 -4.64 -12.88
CA ILE A 96 -14.51 -3.57 -13.85
C ILE A 96 -13.32 -2.60 -13.86
N LEU A 97 -12.84 -2.24 -12.66
CA LEU A 97 -11.69 -1.35 -12.53
C LEU A 97 -10.41 -2.01 -13.09
N LEU A 98 -10.22 -3.29 -12.78
CA LEU A 98 -9.09 -4.06 -13.27
C LEU A 98 -9.06 -4.13 -14.80
N GLU A 99 -10.20 -4.41 -15.43
CA GLU A 99 -10.27 -4.51 -16.89
C GLU A 99 -10.07 -3.15 -17.56
N ALA A 100 -10.65 -2.08 -16.99
CA ALA A 100 -10.37 -0.72 -17.46
C ALA A 100 -8.87 -0.41 -17.39
N MET A 101 -8.21 -0.69 -16.26
CA MET A 101 -6.78 -0.44 -16.10
C MET A 101 -5.92 -1.28 -17.05
N ARG A 102 -6.35 -2.49 -17.42
CA ARG A 102 -5.68 -3.30 -18.45
C ARG A 102 -5.62 -2.61 -19.81
N HIS A 103 -6.65 -1.83 -20.15
CA HIS A 103 -6.73 -1.10 -21.41
C HIS A 103 -6.05 0.28 -21.36
N ILE A 104 -6.01 0.93 -20.20
CA ILE A 104 -5.53 2.31 -20.05
C ILE A 104 -4.02 2.38 -19.78
N THR A 105 -3.47 1.39 -19.08
CA THR A 105 -2.05 1.37 -18.72
C THR A 105 -1.16 1.15 -19.94
N LYS A 106 0.00 1.82 -19.96
CA LYS A 106 0.86 1.89 -21.16
C LYS A 106 1.73 0.66 -21.35
N ASN A 107 2.01 -0.05 -20.27
CA ASN A 107 2.92 -1.17 -20.23
C ASN A 107 2.67 -2.05 -19.00
N THR A 108 3.28 -3.23 -19.01
CA THR A 108 3.20 -4.23 -17.94
C THR A 108 3.59 -3.67 -16.57
N ARG A 109 4.64 -2.85 -16.49
CA ARG A 109 5.07 -2.21 -15.23
C ARG A 109 3.96 -1.36 -14.61
N GLU A 110 3.28 -0.56 -15.42
CA GLU A 110 2.21 0.32 -14.94
C GLU A 110 0.99 -0.50 -14.49
N PHE A 111 0.59 -1.54 -15.25
CA PHE A 111 -0.49 -2.44 -14.86
C PHE A 111 -0.19 -3.21 -13.56
N ASN A 112 0.99 -3.80 -13.46
CA ASN A 112 1.42 -4.51 -12.26
C ASN A 112 1.51 -3.58 -11.05
N SER A 113 1.95 -2.32 -11.26
CA SER A 113 1.98 -1.30 -10.20
C SER A 113 0.59 -0.98 -9.66
N PHE A 114 -0.42 -0.93 -10.53
CA PHE A 114 -1.80 -0.71 -10.12
C PHE A 114 -2.31 -1.83 -9.21
N ILE A 115 -2.13 -3.09 -9.63
CA ILE A 115 -2.50 -4.27 -8.83
C ILE A 115 -1.72 -4.28 -7.51
N TYR A 116 -0.41 -4.03 -7.56
CA TYR A 116 0.45 -3.99 -6.38
C TYR A 116 -0.04 -2.98 -5.34
N VAL A 117 -0.42 -1.77 -5.74
CA VAL A 117 -0.89 -0.73 -4.82
C VAL A 117 -2.18 -1.14 -4.12
N ILE A 118 -3.16 -1.67 -4.87
CA ILE A 118 -4.41 -2.17 -4.29
C ILE A 118 -4.12 -3.29 -3.30
N LEU A 119 -3.37 -4.32 -3.72
CA LEU A 119 -3.09 -5.46 -2.87
C LEU A 119 -2.26 -5.08 -1.64
N THR A 120 -1.34 -4.12 -1.76
CA THR A 120 -0.57 -3.60 -0.62
C THR A 120 -1.48 -2.94 0.41
N HIS A 121 -2.43 -2.11 -0.03
CA HIS A 121 -3.39 -1.45 0.86
C HIS A 121 -4.22 -2.47 1.64
N GLU A 122 -4.85 -3.41 0.93
CA GLU A 122 -5.69 -4.44 1.57
C GLU A 122 -4.87 -5.40 2.44
N TYR A 123 -3.62 -5.71 2.05
CA TYR A 123 -2.75 -6.54 2.87
C TYR A 123 -2.30 -5.83 4.15
N LEU A 124 -2.05 -4.51 4.12
CA LEU A 124 -1.74 -3.70 5.30
C LEU A 124 -2.90 -3.74 6.31
N HIS A 125 -4.14 -3.59 5.83
CA HIS A 125 -5.34 -3.82 6.64
C HIS A 125 -5.34 -5.22 7.28
N SER A 126 -4.99 -6.24 6.49
CA SER A 126 -4.95 -7.63 6.98
C SER A 126 -3.90 -7.92 8.07
N VAL A 127 -2.83 -7.12 8.15
CA VAL A 127 -1.74 -7.24 9.15
C VAL A 127 -1.83 -6.22 10.29
N GLY A 128 -2.92 -5.43 10.33
CA GLY A 128 -3.31 -4.62 11.48
C GLY A 128 -3.19 -3.11 11.33
N PHE A 129 -2.99 -2.57 10.13
CA PHE A 129 -3.13 -1.13 9.86
C PHE A 129 -4.60 -0.81 9.61
N ILE A 130 -5.39 -0.56 10.66
CA ILE A 130 -6.86 -0.48 10.57
C ILE A 130 -7.36 0.89 10.08
N ASP A 131 -6.62 1.95 10.37
CA ASP A 131 -6.95 3.30 9.94
C ASP A 131 -6.64 3.48 8.45
N GLU A 132 -7.61 3.99 7.68
CA GLU A 132 -7.46 4.15 6.23
C GLU A 132 -6.34 5.11 5.83
N GLU A 133 -6.17 6.20 6.58
CA GLU A 133 -5.11 7.17 6.28
C GLU A 133 -3.74 6.58 6.65
N GLU A 134 -3.64 5.85 7.75
CA GLU A 134 -2.44 5.10 8.10
C GLU A 134 -2.08 4.05 7.03
N ALA A 135 -3.05 3.24 6.58
CA ALA A 135 -2.87 2.24 5.54
C ALA A 135 -2.43 2.89 4.22
N ARG A 136 -3.02 4.04 3.86
CA ARG A 136 -2.65 4.79 2.66
C ARG A 136 -1.24 5.36 2.71
N ILE A 137 -0.87 6.02 3.83
CA ILE A 137 0.49 6.53 4.05
C ILE A 137 1.49 5.37 4.02
N MET A 138 1.17 4.25 4.67
CA MET A 138 2.04 3.09 4.71
C MET A 138 2.19 2.43 3.33
N THR A 139 1.12 2.32 2.55
CA THR A 139 1.16 1.81 1.17
C THR A 139 2.16 2.61 0.34
N ARG A 140 2.10 3.95 0.44
CA ARG A 140 3.06 4.84 -0.22
C ARG A 140 4.49 4.63 0.28
N ASN A 141 4.70 4.54 1.59
CA ASN A 141 6.03 4.33 2.16
C ASN A 141 6.64 3.00 1.70
N VAL A 142 5.85 1.92 1.64
CA VAL A 142 6.29 0.62 1.15
C VAL A 142 6.69 0.71 -0.33
N ALA A 143 5.88 1.36 -1.16
CA ALA A 143 6.18 1.54 -2.59
C ALA A 143 7.44 2.39 -2.81
N GLU A 144 7.56 3.54 -2.13
CA GLU A 144 8.72 4.43 -2.25
C GLU A 144 10.01 3.78 -1.75
N ALA A 145 9.97 3.05 -0.63
CA ALA A 145 11.12 2.35 -0.08
C ALA A 145 11.60 1.20 -0.99
N THR A 146 10.68 0.56 -1.70
CA THR A 146 10.97 -0.59 -2.56
C THR A 146 11.43 -0.17 -3.96
N PHE A 147 10.69 0.72 -4.61
CA PHE A 147 10.88 1.01 -6.04
C PHE A 147 11.38 2.43 -6.32
N GLY A 148 11.47 3.28 -5.30
CA GLY A 148 11.81 4.69 -5.43
C GLY A 148 10.61 5.57 -5.83
N LYS A 149 10.75 6.88 -5.61
CA LYS A 149 9.66 7.87 -5.73
C LYS A 149 9.07 8.02 -7.14
N ASN A 150 9.86 7.73 -8.17
CA ASN A 150 9.47 7.91 -9.56
C ASN A 150 8.83 6.65 -10.18
N HIS A 151 8.73 5.55 -9.43
CA HIS A 151 8.10 4.33 -9.91
C HIS A 151 6.57 4.50 -9.97
N PRO A 152 5.86 3.92 -10.97
CA PRO A 152 4.40 4.05 -11.07
C PRO A 152 3.66 3.65 -9.79
N ALA A 153 4.08 2.58 -9.10
CA ALA A 153 3.50 2.19 -7.81
C ALA A 153 3.58 3.29 -6.73
N SER A 154 4.69 4.02 -6.65
CA SER A 154 4.90 5.12 -5.71
C SER A 154 4.02 6.33 -6.05
N ILE A 155 3.88 6.62 -7.34
CA ILE A 155 3.05 7.71 -7.84
C ILE A 155 1.56 7.41 -7.59
N MET A 156 1.12 6.19 -7.92
CA MET A 156 -0.25 5.72 -7.73
C MET A 156 -0.65 5.75 -6.26
N SER A 157 0.17 5.21 -5.36
CA SER A 157 -0.09 5.14 -3.91
C SER A 157 -0.12 6.51 -3.22
N GLY A 158 0.61 7.50 -3.74
CA GLY A 158 0.64 8.85 -3.18
C GLY A 158 -0.52 9.74 -3.60
N GLY A 159 -1.35 9.31 -4.55
CA GLY A 159 -2.40 10.13 -5.16
C GLY A 159 -3.80 9.54 -5.03
N ASP A 160 -4.76 10.29 -5.55
CA ASP A 160 -6.13 9.81 -5.81
C ASP A 160 -6.10 9.13 -7.19
N LEU A 161 -6.38 7.82 -7.25
CA LEU A 161 -6.32 7.04 -8.48
C LEU A 161 -7.21 7.64 -9.58
N TRP A 162 -8.37 8.19 -9.20
CA TRP A 162 -9.31 8.83 -10.13
C TRP A 162 -8.81 10.17 -10.66
N ARG A 163 -7.91 10.86 -9.97
CA ARG A 163 -7.23 12.04 -10.53
C ARG A 163 -6.15 11.66 -11.53
N GLN A 164 -5.47 10.54 -11.29
CA GLN A 164 -4.40 10.04 -12.16
C GLN A 164 -4.97 9.39 -13.42
N TYR A 165 -6.12 8.74 -13.29
CA TYR A 165 -6.86 8.11 -14.38
C TYR A 165 -8.31 8.64 -14.40
N PRO A 166 -8.56 9.87 -14.88
CA PRO A 166 -9.89 10.48 -14.89
C PRO A 166 -10.94 9.68 -15.65
N ILE A 167 -10.51 8.88 -16.63
CA ILE A 167 -11.39 8.00 -17.40
C ILE A 167 -12.11 6.97 -16.51
N LEU A 168 -11.55 6.62 -15.34
CA LEU A 168 -12.19 5.71 -14.40
C LEU A 168 -13.49 6.29 -13.81
N LEU A 169 -13.65 7.61 -13.79
CA LEU A 169 -14.89 8.28 -13.37
C LEU A 169 -16.07 8.05 -14.34
N SER A 170 -15.78 7.64 -15.58
CA SER A 170 -16.79 7.35 -16.59
C SER A 170 -17.20 5.87 -16.64
N LEU A 171 -16.62 5.02 -15.79
CA LEU A 171 -16.97 3.60 -15.77
C LEU A 171 -18.37 3.40 -15.22
N GLU A 172 -19.17 2.62 -15.94
CA GLU A 172 -20.39 2.05 -15.40
C GLU A 172 -19.99 0.98 -14.36
N GLY A 173 -20.40 1.21 -13.10
CA GLY A 173 -20.16 0.25 -12.02
C GLY A 173 -21.09 -0.95 -12.10
N GLY A 174 -20.75 -2.02 -11.38
CA GLY A 174 -21.66 -3.13 -11.15
C GLY A 174 -22.32 -3.06 -9.77
N ASP A 175 -23.08 -4.10 -9.45
CA ASP A 175 -23.83 -4.26 -8.20
C ASP A 175 -23.13 -5.19 -7.18
N GLY A 176 -21.97 -5.74 -7.52
CA GLY A 176 -21.22 -6.69 -6.70
C GLY A 176 -21.88 -8.07 -6.58
N SER A 177 -22.90 -8.37 -7.40
CA SER A 177 -23.62 -9.65 -7.33
C SER A 177 -22.81 -10.84 -7.83
N ILE A 178 -21.77 -10.60 -8.65
CA ILE A 178 -20.90 -11.63 -9.21
C ILE A 178 -19.62 -11.68 -8.40
N LEU A 179 -19.28 -12.86 -7.88
CA LEU A 179 -18.01 -13.11 -7.19
C LEU A 179 -17.28 -14.26 -7.89
N LYS A 180 -16.04 -13.99 -8.35
CA LYS A 180 -15.16 -14.95 -9.03
C LYS A 180 -13.94 -15.21 -8.16
N ILE A 181 -13.80 -16.41 -7.63
CA ILE A 181 -12.63 -16.78 -6.82
C ILE A 181 -11.42 -16.98 -7.73
N VAL A 182 -10.29 -16.35 -7.39
CA VAL A 182 -9.00 -16.59 -8.04
C VAL A 182 -8.37 -17.82 -7.39
N SER A 183 -8.19 -18.89 -8.16
CA SER A 183 -7.73 -20.19 -7.64
C SER A 183 -6.25 -20.22 -7.26
N LYS A 184 -5.41 -19.43 -7.95
CA LYS A 184 -3.97 -19.31 -7.68
C LYS A 184 -3.69 -17.96 -7.02
N PHE A 185 -3.60 -17.96 -5.70
CA PHE A 185 -3.30 -16.78 -4.90
C PHE A 185 -2.77 -17.18 -3.51
N ASP A 186 -1.73 -16.49 -3.03
CA ASP A 186 -1.04 -16.77 -1.76
C ASP A 186 -0.44 -18.19 -1.69
N MET A 187 0.05 -18.70 -2.82
CA MET A 187 0.52 -20.09 -2.94
C MET A 187 1.82 -20.37 -2.19
N ASP A 188 2.70 -19.38 -2.02
CA ASP A 188 3.91 -19.50 -1.20
C ASP A 188 3.60 -19.69 0.31
N SER A 189 2.36 -19.40 0.74
CA SER A 189 1.87 -19.72 2.08
C SER A 189 1.33 -21.16 2.20
N THR A 190 1.17 -21.89 1.10
CA THR A 190 0.56 -23.24 1.05
C THR A 190 1.56 -24.38 1.11
N SER A 191 2.82 -24.12 1.51
CA SER A 191 3.80 -25.18 1.79
C SER A 191 3.33 -26.03 2.98
N TYR A 192 2.47 -27.01 2.69
CA TYR A 192 2.15 -28.11 3.56
C TYR A 192 3.45 -28.84 3.89
N ILE A 193 3.69 -28.94 5.19
CA ILE A 193 4.61 -29.84 5.89
C ILE A 193 4.96 -31.06 5.01
N GLY A 194 6.22 -31.10 4.55
CA GLY A 194 6.89 -32.31 4.13
C GLY A 194 7.77 -32.82 5.25
#